data_AF-R1F7X0-F1
#
_entry.id   AF-R1F7X0-F1
#
_cell.length_a   1.000
_cell.length_b   1.000
_cell.length_c   1.000
_cell.angle_alpha   90.00
_cell.angle_beta   90.00
_cell.angle_gamma   90.00
#
_symmetry.space_group_name_H-M   'P 1'
#
loop_
_entity.id
_entity.type
_entity.pdbx_description
1 polymer ?
#
loop_
_entity_poly.entity_id
_entity_poly.type
_entity_poly.pdbx_seq_one_letter_code
_entity_poly.pdbx_strand_id
1 'polypeptide(L)'
;MHWLWFKLYDATLYSQDGRYVARRYPQALSLTYARDIDKQDILDATGQEWQRLGLGDERQQVRWLGALSNILPDVNKGDRLTFYVNEQGLGELWLRDAPLGLITEPGFPDAFLAIWLADNSRDPALTRRLRGQP
;
A
#
# COMPACT_ATOMS: atom_id res chain seq x y z
N MET A 1 19.98 -10.05 -1.82
CA MET A 1 19.20 -10.72 -2.89
C MET A 1 18.04 -9.80 -3.24
N HIS A 2 17.85 -9.46 -4.52
CA HIS A 2 16.83 -8.50 -4.93
C HIS A 2 15.49 -9.22 -5.08
N TRP A 3 14.70 -9.29 -4.00
CA TRP A 3 13.34 -9.81 -4.08
C TRP A 3 12.44 -8.80 -4.76
N LEU A 4 11.92 -9.17 -5.94
CA LEU A 4 10.90 -8.41 -6.66
C LEU A 4 9.57 -8.56 -5.92
N TRP A 5 9.39 -7.81 -4.85
CA TRP A 5 8.22 -7.84 -3.97
C TRP A 5 6.88 -7.78 -4.74
N PHE A 6 6.86 -7.06 -5.88
CA PHE A 6 5.73 -6.91 -6.79
C PHE A 6 5.34 -8.17 -7.59
N LYS A 7 6.20 -9.19 -7.66
CA LYS A 7 5.86 -10.48 -8.31
C LYS A 7 5.09 -11.42 -7.40
N LEU A 8 4.88 -11.03 -6.14
CA LEU A 8 4.25 -11.87 -5.13
C LEU A 8 2.77 -11.55 -4.93
N TYR A 9 2.22 -10.57 -5.67
CA TYR A 9 0.82 -10.21 -5.63
C TYR A 9 0.34 -9.60 -6.94
N ASP A 10 -0.97 -9.65 -7.15
CA ASP A 10 -1.66 -8.83 -8.15
C ASP A 10 -2.21 -7.57 -7.49
N ALA A 11 -1.84 -6.40 -8.00
CA ALA A 11 -2.35 -5.12 -7.53
C ALA A 11 -3.44 -4.57 -8.47
N THR A 12 -4.47 -3.98 -7.86
CA THR A 12 -5.55 -3.24 -8.54
C THR A 12 -5.84 -1.96 -7.77
N LEU A 13 -5.94 -0.84 -8.47
CA LEU A 13 -6.40 0.43 -7.90
C LEU A 13 -7.84 0.69 -8.32
N TYR A 14 -8.68 1.05 -7.36
CA TYR A 14 -10.05 1.48 -7.55
C TYR A 14 -10.15 2.98 -7.24
N SER A 15 -10.80 3.71 -8.13
CA SER A 15 -11.17 5.11 -7.97
C SER A 15 -12.49 5.35 -8.70
N GLN A 16 -13.11 6.52 -8.50
CA GLN A 16 -14.43 6.85 -9.07
C GLN A 16 -14.49 6.70 -10.60
N ASP A 17 -13.41 7.01 -11.31
CA ASP A 17 -13.35 6.99 -12.78
C ASP A 17 -12.26 6.04 -13.32
N GLY A 18 -11.70 5.19 -12.45
CA GLY A 18 -10.62 4.25 -12.80
C GLY A 18 -9.28 4.92 -13.12
N ARG A 19 -9.13 6.23 -12.89
CA ARG A 19 -7.86 6.94 -13.01
C ARG A 19 -7.32 7.33 -11.65
N TYR A 20 -6.01 7.20 -11.49
CA TYR A 20 -5.35 7.73 -10.31
C TYR A 20 -5.19 9.25 -10.43
N VAL A 21 -5.68 9.97 -9.43
CA VAL A 21 -5.36 11.38 -9.20
C VAL A 21 -4.98 11.52 -7.73
N ALA A 22 -3.80 12.07 -7.45
CA ALA A 22 -3.34 12.22 -6.08
C ALA A 22 -4.36 12.99 -5.23
N ARG A 23 -4.66 12.46 -4.03
CA ARG A 23 -5.61 13.04 -3.06
C ARG A 23 -7.05 13.23 -3.56
N ARG A 24 -7.43 12.57 -4.67
CA ARG A 24 -8.83 12.50 -5.12
C ARG A 24 -9.49 11.24 -4.57
N TYR A 25 -9.95 11.34 -3.33
CA TYR A 25 -10.60 10.25 -2.61
C TYR A 25 -12.10 10.15 -2.94
N PRO A 26 -12.74 8.98 -2.76
CA PRO A 26 -12.18 7.74 -2.22
C PRO A 26 -11.32 6.97 -3.23
N GLN A 27 -10.34 6.23 -2.71
CA GLN A 27 -9.49 5.32 -3.48
C GLN A 27 -9.27 4.03 -2.72
N ALA A 28 -9.10 2.91 -3.42
CA ALA A 28 -8.71 1.65 -2.79
C ALA A 28 -7.61 0.96 -3.58
N LEU A 29 -6.51 0.62 -2.93
CA LEU A 29 -5.49 -0.26 -3.49
C LEU A 29 -5.69 -1.66 -2.93
N SER A 30 -5.93 -2.63 -3.81
CA SER A 30 -6.10 -4.03 -3.43
C SER A 30 -4.93 -4.87 -3.92
N LEU A 31 -4.36 -5.67 -3.02
CA LEU A 31 -3.24 -6.57 -3.23
C LEU A 31 -3.71 -8.00 -2.99
N THR A 32 -3.74 -8.83 -4.03
CA THR A 32 -4.05 -10.26 -3.91
C THR A 32 -2.76 -11.05 -3.89
N TYR A 33 -2.41 -11.64 -2.76
CA TYR A 33 -1.13 -12.32 -2.55
C TYR A 33 -1.10 -13.70 -3.20
N ALA A 34 -0.02 -13.98 -3.94
CA ALA A 34 0.20 -15.26 -4.62
C ALA A 34 1.00 -16.27 -3.77
N ARG A 35 1.45 -15.87 -2.57
CA ARG A 35 2.22 -16.66 -1.60
C ARG A 35 1.92 -16.22 -0.18
N ASP A 36 2.26 -17.07 0.78
CA ASP A 36 2.28 -16.73 2.20
C ASP A 36 3.42 -15.74 2.45
N ILE A 37 3.16 -14.69 3.22
CA ILE A 37 4.13 -13.67 3.59
C ILE A 37 3.90 -13.29 5.05
N ASP A 38 4.96 -13.34 5.84
CA ASP A 38 4.94 -12.93 7.23
C ASP A 38 4.75 -11.41 7.31
N LYS A 39 3.99 -10.96 8.32
CA LYS A 39 3.77 -9.55 8.60
C LYS A 39 5.08 -8.76 8.66
N GLN A 40 6.13 -9.33 9.26
CA GLN A 40 7.42 -8.65 9.40
C GLN A 40 8.06 -8.37 8.04
N ASP A 41 7.96 -9.31 7.10
CA ASP A 41 8.48 -9.11 5.74
C ASP A 41 7.73 -8.00 5.01
N ILE A 42 6.43 -7.84 5.26
CA ILE A 42 5.64 -6.72 4.73
C ILE A 42 6.08 -5.39 5.33
N LEU A 43 6.28 -5.34 6.65
CA LEU A 43 6.72 -4.12 7.34
C LEU A 43 8.12 -3.70 6.86
N ASP A 44 9.05 -4.66 6.75
CA ASP A 44 10.42 -4.40 6.32
C ASP A 44 10.45 -3.91 4.87
N ALA A 45 9.70 -4.55 3.96
CA ALA A 45 9.60 -4.12 2.57
C ALA A 45 8.95 -2.73 2.45
N THR A 46 7.91 -2.45 3.24
CA THR A 46 7.25 -1.14 3.28
C THR A 46 8.22 -0.05 3.72
N GLY A 47 8.97 -0.28 4.80
CA GLY A 47 9.98 0.65 5.30
C GLY A 47 11.10 0.90 4.29
N GLN A 48 11.60 -0.16 3.65
CA GLN A 48 12.61 -0.03 2.60
C GLN A 48 12.11 0.79 1.41
N GLU A 49 10.85 0.63 0.99
CA GLU A 49 10.29 1.43 -0.10
C GLU A 49 10.11 2.90 0.29
N TRP A 50 9.69 3.22 1.52
CA TRP A 50 9.63 4.60 1.98
C TRP A 50 11.01 5.27 2.04
N GLN A 51 12.02 4.56 2.55
CA GLN A 51 13.40 5.05 2.53
C GLN A 51 13.90 5.29 1.11
N ARG A 52 13.65 4.35 0.19
CA ARG A 52 14.05 4.46 -1.22
C ARG A 52 13.36 5.62 -1.94
N LEU A 53 12.08 5.83 -1.65
CA LEU A 53 11.27 6.91 -2.23
C LEU A 53 11.53 8.27 -1.57
N GLY A 54 12.25 8.31 -0.45
CA GLY A 54 12.48 9.53 0.33
C GLY A 54 11.19 10.07 0.97
N LEU A 55 10.29 9.17 1.38
CA LEU A 55 8.97 9.52 1.92
C LEU A 55 9.00 9.65 3.43
N GLY A 56 8.65 10.84 3.93
CA GLY A 56 8.65 11.15 5.35
C GLY A 56 10.04 11.19 5.98
N ASP A 57 10.15 11.88 7.11
CA ASP A 57 11.35 11.79 7.95
C ASP A 57 11.39 10.47 8.73
N GLU A 58 12.54 10.20 9.34
CA GLU A 58 12.79 8.97 10.09
C GLU A 58 11.77 8.76 11.24
N ARG A 59 11.34 9.85 11.90
CA ARG A 59 10.35 9.77 12.99
C ARG A 59 8.95 9.49 12.45
N GLN A 60 8.60 10.05 11.30
CA GLN A 60 7.34 9.76 10.61
C GLN A 60 7.29 8.30 10.18
N GLN A 61 8.34 7.79 9.54
CA GLN A 61 8.42 6.39 9.11
C GLN A 61 8.27 5.43 10.29
N VAL A 62 8.92 5.70 11.43
CA VAL A 62 8.76 4.89 12.65
C VAL A 62 7.30 4.86 13.14
N ARG A 63 6.62 6.02 13.18
CA ARG A 63 5.20 6.06 13.58
C ARG A 63 4.30 5.33 12.59
N TRP A 64 4.53 5.52 11.30
CA TRP A 64 3.79 4.86 10.22
C TRP A 64 3.95 3.33 10.27
N LEU A 65 5.18 2.83 10.42
CA LEU A 65 5.44 1.40 10.57
C LEU A 65 4.84 0.85 11.87
N GLY A 66 4.89 1.62 12.97
CA GLY A 66 4.26 1.24 14.23
C GLY A 66 2.74 1.10 14.09
N ALA A 67 2.09 2.09 13.48
CA ALA A 67 0.64 2.06 13.24
C ALA A 67 0.24 0.90 12.32
N LEU A 68 0.97 0.68 11.22
CA LEU A 68 0.75 -0.45 10.32
C LEU A 68 0.96 -1.79 11.03
N SER A 69 2.02 -1.92 11.82
CA SER A 69 2.32 -3.13 12.59
C SER A 69 1.20 -3.46 13.57
N ASN A 70 0.52 -2.48 14.17
CA ASN A 70 -0.54 -2.79 15.13
C ASN A 70 -1.76 -3.50 14.52
N ILE A 71 -1.99 -3.37 13.20
CA ILE A 71 -3.20 -3.88 12.55
C ILE A 71 -2.92 -4.92 11.45
N LEU A 72 -1.73 -4.93 10.87
CA LEU A 72 -1.37 -5.85 9.80
C LEU A 72 -1.14 -7.27 10.38
N PRO A 73 -1.85 -8.30 9.90
CA PRO A 73 -1.55 -9.69 10.22
C PRO A 73 -0.58 -10.30 9.18
N ASP A 74 -0.17 -11.55 9.40
CA ASP A 74 0.41 -12.37 8.33
C ASP A 74 -0.64 -12.57 7.22
N VAL A 75 -0.17 -12.70 5.98
CA VAL A 75 -1.05 -12.95 4.81
C VAL A 75 -0.74 -14.31 4.22
N ASN A 76 -1.78 -15.04 3.85
CA ASN A 76 -1.65 -16.32 3.17
C ASN A 76 -1.83 -16.16 1.67
N LYS A 77 -1.38 -17.15 0.92
CA LYS A 77 -1.66 -17.26 -0.51
C LYS A 77 -3.17 -17.21 -0.76
N GLY A 78 -3.57 -16.31 -1.64
CA GLY A 78 -4.97 -16.05 -2.00
C GLY A 78 -5.62 -14.95 -1.17
N ASP A 79 -4.98 -14.49 -0.09
CA ASP A 79 -5.50 -13.37 0.70
C ASP A 79 -5.46 -12.07 -0.09
N ARG A 80 -6.48 -11.24 0.17
CA ARG A 80 -6.62 -9.91 -0.42
C ARG A 80 -6.48 -8.86 0.66
N LEU A 81 -5.38 -8.13 0.68
CA LEU A 81 -5.21 -6.95 1.52
C LEU A 81 -5.67 -5.72 0.73
N THR A 82 -6.64 -4.98 1.25
CA THR A 82 -7.12 -3.75 0.62
C THR A 82 -6.84 -2.58 1.53
N PHE A 83 -6.12 -1.58 1.00
CA PHE A 83 -5.94 -0.28 1.63
C PHE A 83 -6.93 0.70 1.01
N TYR A 84 -7.94 1.08 1.78
CA TYR A 84 -8.97 2.02 1.40
C TYR A 84 -8.67 3.39 2.00
N VAL A 85 -8.78 4.44 1.21
CA VAL A 85 -8.72 5.83 1.68
C VAL A 85 -10.08 6.46 1.45
N ASN A 86 -10.73 6.84 2.54
CA ASN A 86 -12.08 7.39 2.51
C ASN A 86 -12.09 8.86 2.04
N GLU A 87 -13.28 9.44 1.87
CA GLU A 87 -13.46 10.84 1.42
C GLU A 87 -12.77 11.88 2.33
N GLN A 88 -12.54 11.55 3.60
CA GLN A 88 -11.85 12.41 4.57
C GLN A 88 -10.33 12.26 4.50
N GLY A 89 -9.81 11.37 3.65
CA GLY A 89 -8.38 11.08 3.54
C GLY A 89 -7.85 10.16 4.64
N LEU A 90 -8.73 9.46 5.38
CA LEU A 90 -8.32 8.49 6.40
C LEU A 90 -8.13 7.11 5.76
N GLY A 91 -7.04 6.43 6.12
CA GLY A 91 -6.72 5.10 5.62
C GLY A 91 -7.31 3.99 6.48
N GLU A 92 -7.84 2.96 5.84
CA GLU A 92 -8.38 1.75 6.45
C GLU A 92 -7.79 0.51 5.78
N LEU A 93 -7.37 -0.48 6.57
CA LEU A 93 -6.94 -1.77 6.06
C LEU A 93 -8.05 -2.81 6.21
N TRP A 94 -8.19 -3.63 5.18
CA TRP A 94 -9.12 -4.75 5.11
C TRP A 94 -8.36 -6.00 4.67
N LEU A 95 -8.63 -7.14 5.31
CA LEU A 95 -8.17 -8.44 4.86
C LEU A 95 -9.39 -9.27 4.42
N ARG A 96 -9.43 -9.60 3.13
CA ARG A 96 -10.61 -10.15 2.45
C ARG A 96 -11.79 -9.18 2.63
N ASP A 97 -12.80 -9.58 3.40
CA ASP A 97 -14.01 -8.79 3.68
C ASP A 97 -14.06 -8.30 5.14
N ALA A 98 -12.98 -8.48 5.91
CA ALA A 98 -12.90 -8.08 7.31
C ALA A 98 -12.04 -6.82 7.50
N PRO A 99 -12.55 -5.77 8.17
CA PRO A 99 -11.75 -4.60 8.50
C PRO A 99 -10.70 -4.97 9.56
N LEU A 100 -9.45 -4.55 9.33
CA LEU A 100 -8.34 -4.69 10.26
C LEU A 100 -8.21 -3.45 11.16
N GLY A 101 -8.51 -2.27 10.63
CA GLY A 101 -8.49 -1.03 11.39
C GLY A 101 -8.13 0.21 10.56
N LEU A 102 -8.22 1.35 11.23
CA LEU A 102 -7.88 2.67 10.67
C LEU A 102 -6.44 3.05 11.02
N ILE A 103 -5.77 3.72 10.09
CA ILE A 103 -4.48 4.37 10.32
C ILE A 103 -4.69 5.88 10.21
N THR A 104 -4.59 6.56 11.35
CA THR A 104 -4.83 8.01 11.47
C THR A 104 -3.54 8.83 11.41
N GLU A 105 -2.39 8.20 11.16
CA GLU A 105 -1.12 8.90 11.09
C GLU A 105 -1.10 9.87 9.90
N PRO A 106 -0.81 11.16 10.12
CA PRO A 106 -0.75 12.15 9.04
C PRO A 106 0.26 11.74 7.96
N GLY A 107 -0.14 11.86 6.70
CA GLY A 107 0.68 11.54 5.54
C GLY A 107 0.85 10.04 5.25
N PHE A 108 0.38 9.15 6.13
CA PHE A 108 0.45 7.71 5.90
C PHE A 108 -0.27 7.28 4.61
N PRO A 109 -1.51 7.71 4.31
CA PRO A 109 -2.21 7.25 3.12
C PRO A 109 -1.48 7.59 1.81
N ASP A 110 -0.97 8.83 1.73
CA ASP A 110 -0.17 9.27 0.59
C ASP A 110 1.13 8.44 0.47
N ALA A 111 1.84 8.22 1.59
CA ALA A 111 3.09 7.47 1.61
C ALA A 111 2.91 5.99 1.27
N PHE A 112 1.84 5.36 1.75
CA PHE A 112 1.54 3.96 1.46
C PHE A 112 1.18 3.78 -0.01
N LEU A 113 0.25 4.59 -0.55
CA LEU A 113 -0.11 4.54 -1.98
C LEU A 113 1.08 4.81 -2.90
N ALA A 114 1.99 5.70 -2.51
CA ALA A 114 3.17 6.06 -3.30
C ALA A 114 4.11 4.87 -3.59
N ILE A 115 4.12 3.81 -2.79
CA ILE A 115 4.90 2.59 -3.06
C ILE A 115 4.59 2.03 -4.46
N TRP A 116 3.32 2.10 -4.87
CA TRP A 116 2.85 1.62 -6.18
C TRP A 116 2.63 2.75 -7.18
N LEU A 117 2.31 3.95 -6.69
CA LEU A 117 1.80 5.05 -7.50
C LEU A 117 2.77 6.20 -7.64
N ALA A 118 4.01 6.12 -7.15
CA ALA A 118 5.05 7.13 -7.43
C ALA A 118 5.70 6.92 -8.81
N ASP A 119 6.22 7.99 -9.43
CA ASP A 119 6.84 7.92 -10.77
C ASP A 119 8.11 7.07 -10.79
N ASN A 120 8.83 7.04 -9.67
CA ASN A 120 10.02 6.24 -9.45
C ASN A 120 9.70 4.92 -8.72
N SER A 121 8.55 4.30 -8.99
CA SER A 121 8.25 2.95 -8.49
C SER A 121 9.23 1.91 -9.06
N ARG A 122 9.32 0.77 -8.38
CA ARG A 122 10.15 -0.36 -8.85
C ARG A 122 9.56 -1.08 -10.08
N ASP A 123 8.28 -0.89 -10.38
CA ASP A 123 7.62 -1.49 -11.53
C ASP A 123 6.81 -0.42 -12.30
N PRO A 124 7.45 0.31 -13.23
CA PRO A 124 6.77 1.33 -14.03
C PRO A 124 5.61 0.80 -14.87
N ALA A 125 5.64 -0.48 -15.27
CA ALA A 125 4.54 -1.08 -16.04
C ALA A 125 3.32 -1.30 -15.14
N LEU A 126 3.53 -1.84 -13.94
CA LEU A 126 2.48 -1.96 -12.93
C LEU A 126 1.92 -0.59 -12.55
N THR A 127 2.78 0.40 -12.31
CA THR A 127 2.35 1.76 -11.96
C THR A 127 1.48 2.39 -13.04
N ARG A 128 1.85 2.29 -14.33
CA ARG A 128 1.00 2.78 -15.42
C ARG A 128 -0.37 2.09 -15.43
N ARG A 129 -0.39 0.75 -15.28
CA ARG A 129 -1.63 -0.03 -15.21
C ARG A 129 -2.52 0.43 -14.05
N LEU A 130 -1.95 0.58 -12.85
CA LEU A 130 -2.68 1.02 -11.67
C LEU A 130 -3.20 2.46 -11.79
N ARG A 131 -2.45 3.33 -12.48
CA ARG A 131 -2.86 4.71 -12.69
C ARG A 131 -3.93 4.88 -13.78
N GLY A 132 -4.30 3.82 -14.48
CA GLY A 132 -5.22 3.88 -15.64
C GLY A 132 -4.59 4.57 -16.85
N GLN A 133 -3.25 4.47 -16.97
CA GLN A 133 -2.48 5.04 -18.08
C GLN A 133 -2.28 3.98 -19.18
N PRO A 134 -2.23 4.40 -20.46
CA PRO A 134 -1.97 3.50 -21.59
C PRO A 134 -0.54 2.93 -21.64
#